data_AF-A0A1V0PSS4-F1
#
_entry.id   AF-A0A1V0PSS4-F1
#
_cell.length_a   1.000
_cell.length_b   1.000
_cell.length_c   1.000
_cell.angle_alpha   90.00
_cell.angle_beta   90.00
_cell.angle_gamma   90.00
#
_symmetry.space_group_name_H-M   'P 1'
#
loop_
_entity.id
_entity.type
_entity.pdbx_description
1 polymer ?
#
loop_
_entity_poly.entity_id
_entity_poly.type
_entity_poly.pdbx_seq_one_letter_code
_entity_poly.pdbx_strand_id
1 'polypeptide(L)'
;MLWAPRQFGICFRDSISHYYYEPFLGIVLLVSLSSIATFLFAYRGQNIWENVLASLAGLGALGVALFPTTGHGCVDQGAFLARAVLELPGQVAPGTTVDPAGAVATFQLFPGVDNVHYISASVLFGFLAWYSFRVFPRVVVSRQTKAGGEKLTGVKATRNVIYYASGTVILLAAATMGINGLATRLLGSTGEWWSAWNMTFWCEAAALWAFGVSWTVKGRLFGLILKDRGE
;
A
#
# COMPACT_ATOMS: atom_id res chain seq x y z
N MET A 1 12.46 -12.21 26.91
CA MET A 1 11.66 -11.79 25.73
C MET A 1 10.53 -12.79 25.55
N LEU A 2 9.32 -12.54 26.07
CA LEU A 2 8.23 -13.53 26.11
C LEU A 2 6.90 -13.04 25.48
N TRP A 3 6.92 -11.96 24.70
CA TRP A 3 5.69 -11.32 24.19
C TRP A 3 5.78 -10.92 22.71
N ALA A 4 6.57 -11.64 21.90
CA ALA A 4 6.44 -11.54 20.46
C ALA A 4 5.14 -12.28 20.03
N PRO A 5 4.24 -11.65 19.26
CA PRO A 5 2.96 -12.25 18.86
C PRO A 5 3.20 -13.28 17.75
N ARG A 6 3.86 -14.41 18.05
CA ARG A 6 4.28 -15.41 17.04
C ARG A 6 4.19 -16.86 17.52
N GLN A 7 3.06 -17.26 18.12
CA GLN A 7 2.84 -18.64 18.62
C GLN A 7 1.90 -19.51 17.78
N PHE A 8 1.30 -18.97 16.72
CA PHE A 8 0.55 -19.76 15.76
C PHE A 8 1.51 -20.13 14.63
N GLY A 9 1.72 -21.41 14.34
CA GLY A 9 2.66 -21.92 13.32
C GLY A 9 2.25 -21.61 11.87
N ILE A 10 1.91 -20.34 11.60
CA ILE A 10 1.54 -19.76 10.32
C ILE A 10 2.45 -18.55 10.05
N CYS A 11 3.11 -18.51 8.88
CA CYS A 11 3.92 -17.36 8.51
C CYS A 11 3.04 -16.11 8.35
N PHE A 12 3.36 -15.07 9.12
CA PHE A 12 2.89 -13.72 8.88
C PHE A 12 3.95 -12.94 8.12
N ARG A 13 3.59 -12.38 6.96
CA ARG A 13 4.55 -11.73 6.06
C ARG A 13 5.02 -10.38 6.60
N ASP A 14 6.31 -10.07 6.40
CA ASP A 14 6.92 -8.79 6.82
C ASP A 14 6.33 -7.57 6.10
N SER A 15 5.77 -7.73 4.90
CA SER A 15 5.07 -6.68 4.14
C SER A 15 3.86 -7.21 3.39
N ILE A 16 2.93 -6.33 3.01
CA ILE A 16 1.78 -6.64 2.16
C ILE A 16 2.26 -7.15 0.80
N SER A 17 3.32 -6.56 0.25
CA SER A 17 3.87 -6.99 -1.04
C SER A 17 4.42 -8.42 -1.02
N HIS A 18 4.85 -8.95 0.13
CA HIS A 18 5.29 -10.35 0.23
C HIS A 18 4.15 -11.37 0.03
N TYR A 19 2.88 -10.95 0.18
CA TYR A 19 1.74 -11.80 -0.19
C TYR A 19 1.65 -12.05 -1.71
N TYR A 20 2.44 -11.35 -2.53
CA TYR A 20 2.63 -11.69 -3.94
C TYR A 20 2.96 -13.18 -4.14
N TYR A 21 3.72 -13.76 -3.21
CA TYR A 21 4.15 -15.15 -3.27
C TYR A 21 3.12 -16.12 -2.68
N GLU A 22 1.99 -15.69 -2.15
CA GLU A 22 0.92 -16.60 -1.71
C GLU A 22 0.06 -17.05 -2.89
N PRO A 23 -0.34 -18.34 -2.99
CA PRO A 23 -1.08 -18.86 -4.14
C PRO A 23 -2.37 -18.08 -4.47
N PHE A 24 -3.18 -17.76 -3.46
CA PHE A 24 -4.44 -17.03 -3.65
C PHE A 24 -4.24 -15.52 -3.52
N LEU A 25 -3.66 -15.07 -2.40
CA LEU A 25 -3.51 -13.64 -2.09
C LEU A 25 -2.57 -12.92 -3.07
N GLY A 26 -1.61 -13.63 -3.67
CA GLY A 26 -0.73 -13.07 -4.69
C GLY A 26 -1.47 -12.69 -5.98
N ILE A 27 -2.44 -13.51 -6.39
CA ILE A 27 -3.31 -13.19 -7.54
C ILE A 27 -4.21 -12.01 -7.20
N VAL A 28 -4.78 -11.97 -6.00
CA VAL A 28 -5.60 -10.85 -5.53
C VAL A 28 -4.80 -9.55 -5.54
N LEU A 29 -3.57 -9.57 -5.03
CA LEU A 29 -2.68 -8.40 -5.00
C LEU A 29 -2.35 -7.92 -6.42
N LEU A 30 -1.93 -8.83 -7.31
CA LEU A 30 -1.60 -8.53 -8.71
C LEU A 30 -2.79 -7.90 -9.43
N VAL A 31 -3.95 -8.55 -9.40
CA VAL A 31 -5.16 -8.07 -10.09
C VAL A 31 -5.64 -6.75 -9.51
N SER A 32 -5.58 -6.58 -8.19
CA SER A 32 -6.00 -5.33 -7.54
C SER A 32 -5.10 -4.16 -7.96
N LEU A 33 -3.78 -4.34 -7.93
CA LEU A 33 -2.84 -3.30 -8.34
C LEU A 33 -2.92 -2.99 -9.84
N SER A 34 -3.08 -4.00 -10.69
CA SER A 34 -3.33 -3.80 -12.13
C SER A 34 -4.63 -3.04 -12.37
N SER A 35 -5.70 -3.35 -11.64
CA SER A 35 -6.97 -2.64 -11.72
C SER A 35 -6.83 -1.18 -11.27
N ILE A 36 -6.15 -0.93 -10.16
CA ILE A 36 -5.83 0.42 -9.66
C ILE A 36 -5.06 1.20 -10.73
N ALA A 37 -4.05 0.60 -11.36
CA ALA A 37 -3.30 1.25 -12.42
C ALA A 37 -4.18 1.66 -13.61
N THR A 38 -5.07 0.77 -14.05
CA THR A 38 -6.04 1.10 -15.11
C THR A 38 -6.93 2.27 -14.74
N PHE A 39 -7.46 2.31 -13.51
CA PHE A 39 -8.25 3.45 -13.04
C PHE A 39 -7.45 4.75 -12.99
N LEU A 40 -6.17 4.69 -12.60
CA LEU A 40 -5.28 5.85 -12.55
C LEU A 40 -4.91 6.36 -13.95
N PHE A 41 -4.73 5.48 -14.94
CA PHE A 41 -4.54 5.91 -16.34
C PHE A 41 -5.80 6.51 -16.96
N ALA A 42 -6.98 6.02 -16.57
CA ALA A 42 -8.25 6.59 -17.00
C ALA A 42 -8.59 7.91 -16.27
N TYR A 43 -7.84 8.28 -15.24
CA TYR A 43 -8.11 9.46 -14.43
C TYR A 43 -7.95 10.75 -15.25
N ARG A 44 -9.00 11.57 -15.21
CA ARG A 44 -9.03 12.92 -15.81
C ARG A 44 -9.24 13.94 -14.69
N GLY A 45 -8.14 14.45 -14.16
CA GLY A 45 -8.08 15.55 -13.20
C GLY A 45 -8.44 16.90 -13.82
N GLN A 46 -8.61 17.89 -12.94
CA GLN A 46 -8.97 19.25 -13.37
C GLN A 46 -7.82 19.96 -14.09
N ASN A 47 -6.59 19.64 -13.69
CA ASN A 47 -5.36 20.24 -14.21
C ASN A 47 -4.46 19.16 -14.80
N ILE A 48 -3.60 19.54 -15.74
CA ILE A 48 -2.65 18.61 -16.37
C ILE A 48 -1.74 17.90 -15.36
N TRP A 49 -1.32 18.60 -14.29
CA TRP A 49 -0.47 18.03 -13.25
C TRP A 49 -1.14 16.87 -12.49
N GLU A 50 -2.46 16.92 -12.34
CA GLU A 50 -3.18 15.79 -11.75
C GLU A 50 -3.18 14.57 -12.66
N ASN A 51 -3.32 14.79 -13.97
CA ASN A 51 -3.26 13.70 -14.96
C ASN A 51 -1.86 13.07 -14.98
N VAL A 52 -0.81 13.89 -14.99
CA VAL A 52 0.58 13.43 -14.99
C VAL A 52 0.86 12.64 -13.71
N LEU A 53 0.53 13.19 -12.55
CA LEU A 53 0.77 12.51 -11.27
C LEU A 53 -0.05 11.22 -11.14
N ALA A 54 -1.29 11.20 -11.62
CA ALA A 54 -2.10 9.98 -11.66
C ALA A 54 -1.51 8.92 -12.59
N SER A 55 -1.06 9.30 -13.79
CA SER A 55 -0.38 8.37 -14.71
C SER A 55 0.92 7.83 -14.13
N LEU A 56 1.73 8.66 -13.47
CA LEU A 56 2.94 8.21 -12.77
C LEU A 56 2.60 7.23 -11.63
N ALA A 57 1.54 7.50 -10.89
CA ALA A 57 1.05 6.58 -9.86
C ALA A 57 0.51 5.27 -10.46
N GLY A 58 -0.12 5.32 -11.63
CA GLY A 58 -0.53 4.13 -12.38
C GLY A 58 0.65 3.27 -12.81
N LEU A 59 1.73 3.90 -13.30
CA LEU A 59 3.00 3.23 -13.56
C LEU A 59 3.63 2.67 -12.28
N GLY A 60 3.53 3.39 -11.16
CA GLY A 60 3.94 2.91 -9.85
C GLY A 60 3.16 1.65 -9.43
N ALA A 61 1.84 1.67 -9.55
CA ALA A 61 0.99 0.52 -9.23
C ALA A 61 1.29 -0.70 -10.13
N LEU A 62 1.45 -0.52 -11.44
CA LEU A 62 1.91 -1.58 -12.33
C LEU A 62 3.32 -2.07 -11.96
N GLY A 63 4.21 -1.15 -11.59
CA GLY A 63 5.57 -1.49 -11.18
C GLY A 63 5.58 -2.40 -9.96
N VAL A 64 4.81 -2.07 -8.92
CA VAL A 64 4.63 -2.92 -7.73
C VAL A 64 4.05 -4.29 -8.11
N ALA A 65 3.11 -4.31 -9.07
CA ALA A 65 2.43 -5.53 -9.50
C ALA A 65 3.32 -6.47 -10.35
N LEU A 66 4.15 -5.90 -11.23
CA LEU A 66 4.97 -6.66 -12.19
C LEU A 66 6.36 -7.00 -11.65
N PHE A 67 6.89 -6.16 -10.75
CA PHE A 67 8.20 -6.32 -10.14
C PHE A 67 8.01 -6.59 -8.65
N PRO A 68 7.87 -7.85 -8.22
CA PRO A 68 7.60 -8.18 -6.82
C PRO A 68 8.78 -7.87 -5.90
N THR A 69 8.49 -7.69 -4.61
CA THR A 69 9.52 -7.53 -3.56
C THR A 69 10.34 -8.81 -3.40
N THR A 70 11.54 -8.72 -2.85
CA THR A 70 12.44 -9.87 -2.72
C THR A 70 12.29 -10.58 -1.39
N GLY A 71 12.61 -11.87 -1.38
CA GLY A 71 12.54 -12.70 -0.19
C GLY A 71 11.12 -13.20 0.11
N HIS A 72 11.02 -14.14 1.04
CA HIS A 72 9.74 -14.69 1.45
C HIS A 72 9.07 -13.87 2.57
N GLY A 73 9.79 -12.99 3.25
CA GLY A 73 9.24 -12.15 4.32
C GLY A 73 8.71 -12.94 5.52
N CYS A 74 9.29 -14.10 5.81
CA CYS A 74 8.96 -14.95 6.96
C CYS A 74 10.23 -15.12 7.82
N VAL A 75 10.45 -14.27 8.82
CA VAL A 75 11.74 -14.29 9.57
C VAL A 75 11.90 -15.52 10.46
N ASP A 76 10.81 -16.09 11.00
CA ASP A 76 10.89 -17.02 12.13
C ASP A 76 10.24 -18.40 11.92
N GLN A 77 9.75 -18.74 10.72
CA GLN A 77 8.99 -19.99 10.52
C GLN A 77 9.35 -20.72 9.22
N GLY A 78 9.75 -22.00 9.35
CA GLY A 78 10.30 -22.84 8.28
C GLY A 78 9.28 -23.51 7.35
N ALA A 79 7.98 -23.18 7.45
CA ALA A 79 6.96 -23.70 6.53
C ALA A 79 5.93 -22.62 6.21
N PHE A 80 5.81 -22.29 4.93
CA PHE A 80 4.78 -21.42 4.37
C PHE A 80 4.39 -21.95 2.98
N LEU A 81 3.15 -21.68 2.56
CA LEU A 81 2.73 -21.94 1.19
C LEU A 81 3.27 -20.83 0.30
N ALA A 82 3.83 -21.20 -0.85
CA ALA A 82 4.27 -20.20 -1.81
C ALA A 82 4.10 -20.65 -3.26
N ARG A 83 3.78 -19.65 -4.09
CA ARG A 83 3.92 -19.67 -5.53
C ARG A 83 5.32 -19.12 -5.86
N ALA A 84 6.22 -20.01 -6.23
CA ALA A 84 7.51 -19.65 -6.80
C ALA A 84 7.35 -19.02 -8.20
N VAL A 85 8.19 -18.05 -8.55
CA VAL A 85 8.20 -17.41 -9.89
C VAL A 85 9.22 -18.06 -10.84
N LEU A 86 10.12 -18.92 -10.32
CA LEU A 86 10.98 -19.81 -11.11
C LEU A 86 10.69 -21.28 -10.79
N GLU A 87 10.62 -22.12 -11.84
CA GLU A 87 10.60 -23.57 -11.72
C GLU A 87 11.91 -24.08 -11.11
N LEU A 88 11.80 -24.91 -10.07
CA LEU A 88 12.88 -25.78 -9.65
C LEU A 88 13.13 -26.81 -10.76
N PRO A 89 14.38 -27.19 -11.07
CA PRO A 89 14.63 -28.32 -11.96
C PRO A 89 14.10 -29.60 -11.28
N GLY A 90 12.91 -30.04 -11.70
CA GLY A 90 12.22 -31.23 -11.19
C GLY A 90 10.76 -30.95 -10.85
N GLN A 91 9.87 -31.91 -11.13
CA GLN A 91 8.47 -31.86 -10.72
C GLN A 91 8.38 -31.81 -9.19
N VAL A 92 8.16 -30.64 -8.64
CA VAL A 92 7.94 -30.47 -7.20
C VAL A 92 6.46 -30.73 -6.92
N ALA A 93 6.18 -31.82 -6.22
CA ALA A 93 4.82 -32.15 -5.82
C ALA A 93 4.22 -31.00 -4.96
N PRO A 94 2.92 -30.73 -5.08
CA PRO A 94 2.23 -29.80 -4.19
C PRO A 94 2.49 -30.16 -2.72
N GLY A 95 2.96 -29.19 -1.91
CA GLY A 95 3.26 -29.42 -0.49
C GLY A 95 4.71 -29.81 -0.18
N THR A 96 5.63 -29.75 -1.15
CA THR A 96 7.06 -29.97 -0.89
C THR A 96 7.66 -28.80 -0.11
N THR A 97 8.37 -29.09 0.98
CA THR A 97 9.12 -28.10 1.76
C THR A 97 10.42 -27.74 1.04
N VAL A 98 10.57 -26.48 0.62
CA VAL A 98 11.82 -25.98 0.02
C VAL A 98 12.74 -25.50 1.14
N ASP A 99 14.00 -25.95 1.14
CA ASP A 99 15.03 -25.49 2.07
C ASP A 99 15.24 -23.97 1.92
N PRO A 100 15.15 -23.17 3.01
CA PRO A 100 15.35 -21.72 2.98
C PRO A 100 16.68 -21.28 2.35
N ALA A 101 17.75 -22.09 2.40
CA ALA A 101 19.03 -21.75 1.79
C ALA A 101 19.02 -21.82 0.25
N GLY A 102 18.17 -22.67 -0.35
CA GLY A 102 17.96 -22.77 -1.80
C GLY A 102 16.89 -21.81 -2.35
N ALA A 103 16.13 -21.16 -1.45
CA ALA A 103 14.92 -20.42 -1.79
C ALA A 103 15.15 -18.95 -2.21
N VAL A 104 16.37 -18.41 -2.04
CA VAL A 104 16.64 -16.97 -2.28
C VAL A 104 16.48 -16.62 -3.77
N ALA A 105 16.93 -17.49 -4.67
CA ALA A 105 16.71 -17.31 -6.11
C ALA A 105 15.23 -17.46 -6.52
N THR A 106 14.43 -18.18 -5.71
CA THR A 106 13.01 -18.45 -5.99
C THR A 106 12.11 -17.22 -5.79
N PHE A 107 12.55 -16.29 -4.92
CA PHE A 107 11.82 -15.07 -4.56
C PHE A 107 12.52 -13.81 -5.04
N GLN A 108 13.29 -13.91 -6.12
CA GLN A 108 13.97 -12.79 -6.74
C GLN A 108 13.91 -12.92 -8.27
N LEU A 109 13.12 -12.06 -8.91
CA LEU A 109 12.92 -12.11 -10.36
C LEU A 109 14.20 -11.82 -11.15
N PHE A 110 14.96 -10.80 -10.73
CA PHE A 110 16.29 -10.46 -11.25
C PHE A 110 17.07 -9.62 -10.22
N PRO A 111 18.41 -9.49 -10.33
CA PRO A 111 19.21 -8.62 -9.46
C PRO A 111 18.72 -7.17 -9.47
N GLY A 112 18.26 -6.67 -8.31
CA GLY A 112 17.79 -5.29 -8.15
C GLY A 112 16.30 -5.05 -8.40
N VAL A 113 15.49 -6.11 -8.57
CA VAL A 113 14.02 -5.99 -8.71
C VAL A 113 13.36 -5.30 -7.52
N ASP A 114 13.91 -5.49 -6.32
CA ASP A 114 13.48 -4.83 -5.08
C ASP A 114 13.60 -3.30 -5.17
N ASN A 115 14.65 -2.77 -5.81
CA ASN A 115 14.78 -1.34 -6.03
C ASN A 115 13.66 -0.80 -6.93
N VAL A 116 13.33 -1.53 -8.01
CA VAL A 116 12.21 -1.17 -8.89
C VAL A 116 10.92 -1.17 -8.08
N HIS A 117 10.68 -2.22 -7.30
CA HIS A 117 9.52 -2.35 -6.44
C HIS A 117 9.40 -1.18 -5.43
N TYR A 118 10.47 -0.86 -4.71
CA TYR A 118 10.46 0.20 -3.69
C TYR A 118 10.28 1.58 -4.29
N ILE A 119 10.87 1.87 -5.46
CA ILE A 119 10.64 3.13 -6.18
C ILE A 119 9.19 3.21 -6.63
N SER A 120 8.66 2.16 -7.25
CA SER A 120 7.27 2.08 -7.69
C SER A 120 6.27 2.25 -6.53
N ALA A 121 6.53 1.60 -5.39
CA ALA A 121 5.73 1.75 -4.17
C ALA A 121 5.80 3.18 -3.64
N SER A 122 6.99 3.79 -3.60
CA SER A 122 7.18 5.17 -3.14
C SER A 122 6.41 6.16 -3.99
N VAL A 123 6.39 5.98 -5.32
CA VAL A 123 5.59 6.79 -6.25
C VAL A 123 4.10 6.63 -5.97
N LEU A 124 3.62 5.39 -5.79
CA LEU A 124 2.22 5.10 -5.49
C LEU A 124 1.78 5.73 -4.16
N PHE A 125 2.46 5.42 -3.05
CA PHE A 125 2.12 5.96 -1.73
C PHE A 125 2.26 7.48 -1.65
N GLY A 126 3.28 8.04 -2.32
CA GLY A 126 3.46 9.49 -2.46
C GLY A 126 2.28 10.14 -3.17
N PHE A 127 1.76 9.52 -4.22
CA PHE A 127 0.54 9.97 -4.89
C PHE A 127 -0.68 9.88 -3.97
N LEU A 128 -0.89 8.79 -3.23
CA LEU A 128 -2.02 8.65 -2.30
C LEU A 128 -2.02 9.74 -1.21
N ALA A 129 -0.84 10.06 -0.66
CA ALA A 129 -0.68 11.16 0.30
C ALA A 129 -1.01 12.51 -0.36
N TRP A 130 -0.40 12.81 -1.51
CA TRP A 130 -0.66 14.05 -2.24
C TRP A 130 -2.13 14.21 -2.62
N TYR A 131 -2.77 13.15 -3.09
CA TYR A 131 -4.17 13.14 -3.47
C TYR A 131 -5.08 13.44 -2.26
N SER A 132 -4.76 12.84 -1.12
CA SER A 132 -5.44 13.09 0.16
C SER A 132 -5.28 14.54 0.63
N PHE A 133 -4.13 15.17 0.42
CA PHE A 133 -3.89 16.55 0.83
C PHE A 133 -4.43 17.61 -0.12
N ARG A 134 -4.46 17.34 -1.43
CA ARG A 134 -4.67 18.38 -2.45
C ARG A 134 -5.93 18.20 -3.25
N VAL A 135 -6.30 16.96 -3.58
CA VAL A 135 -7.43 16.69 -4.46
C VAL A 135 -8.70 16.45 -3.64
N PHE A 136 -8.63 15.68 -2.56
CA PHE A 136 -9.81 15.44 -1.71
C PHE A 136 -10.35 16.71 -1.02
N PRO A 137 -9.53 17.60 -0.42
CA PRO A 137 -10.03 18.80 0.27
C PRO A 137 -10.46 19.92 -0.70
N ARG A 138 -10.23 19.74 -2.01
CA ARG A 138 -10.50 20.78 -3.00
C ARG A 138 -11.98 21.15 -3.01
N VAL A 139 -12.21 22.46 -3.08
CA VAL A 139 -13.53 23.07 -3.11
C VAL A 139 -14.01 23.20 -4.55
N VAL A 140 -15.17 22.63 -4.85
CA VAL A 140 -15.88 22.88 -6.12
C VAL A 140 -16.99 23.88 -5.82
N VAL A 141 -16.86 25.11 -6.35
CA VAL A 141 -17.75 26.24 -6.05
C VAL A 141 -19.21 25.94 -6.41
N SER A 142 -19.45 25.29 -7.56
CA SER A 142 -20.80 24.90 -8.01
C SER A 142 -21.52 23.92 -7.07
N ARG A 143 -20.80 23.31 -6.12
CA ARG A 143 -21.32 22.31 -5.18
C ARG A 143 -21.56 22.87 -3.77
N GLN A 144 -21.29 24.16 -3.55
CA GLN A 144 -21.24 24.80 -2.22
C GLN A 144 -22.37 25.78 -1.97
N THR A 145 -23.12 26.16 -3.00
CA THR A 145 -24.32 27.00 -2.89
C THR A 145 -25.54 26.08 -2.82
N LYS A 146 -26.26 26.07 -1.69
CA LYS A 146 -27.68 25.65 -1.70
C LYS A 146 -28.44 26.64 -2.59
N ALA A 147 -29.60 26.23 -3.11
CA ALA A 147 -30.49 27.07 -3.94
C ALA A 147 -30.99 28.37 -3.26
N GLY A 148 -30.57 28.66 -2.02
CA GLY A 148 -30.88 29.87 -1.25
C GLY A 148 -29.67 30.63 -0.68
N GLY A 149 -28.44 30.39 -1.15
CA GLY A 149 -27.28 31.23 -0.80
C GLY A 149 -26.54 30.90 0.51
N GLU A 150 -27.01 29.93 1.30
CA GLU A 150 -26.28 29.45 2.49
C GLU A 150 -25.02 28.64 2.14
N LYS A 151 -23.91 28.93 2.82
CA LYS A 151 -22.64 28.20 2.68
C LYS A 151 -22.64 26.93 3.54
N LEU A 152 -22.42 25.78 2.93
CA LEU A 152 -22.20 24.49 3.61
C LEU A 152 -20.79 24.44 4.26
N THR A 153 -20.61 25.03 5.46
CA THR A 153 -19.27 25.22 6.08
C THR A 153 -18.88 24.13 7.09
N GLY A 154 -19.77 23.74 8.02
CA GLY A 154 -19.44 22.84 9.14
C GLY A 154 -19.07 21.41 8.73
N VAL A 155 -19.97 20.73 8.01
CA VAL A 155 -19.76 19.35 7.51
C VAL A 155 -18.53 19.22 6.63
N LYS A 156 -18.21 20.26 5.86
CA LYS A 156 -17.04 20.28 4.99
C LYS A 156 -15.73 20.37 5.78
N ALA A 157 -15.71 21.16 6.86
CA ALA A 157 -14.54 21.26 7.73
C ALA A 157 -14.19 19.89 8.33
N THR A 158 -15.19 19.14 8.82
CA THR A 158 -14.99 17.78 9.34
C THR A 158 -14.39 16.84 8.31
N ARG A 159 -14.90 16.86 7.06
CA ARG A 159 -14.34 16.03 5.97
C ARG A 159 -12.89 16.40 5.66
N ASN A 160 -12.58 17.69 5.62
CA ASN A 160 -11.22 18.16 5.38
C ASN A 160 -10.26 17.69 6.46
N VAL A 161 -10.66 17.70 7.74
CA VAL A 161 -9.85 17.15 8.83
C VAL A 161 -9.52 15.68 8.58
N ILE A 162 -10.50 14.86 8.17
CA ILE A 162 -10.27 13.44 7.84
C ILE A 162 -9.24 13.31 6.70
N TYR A 163 -9.37 14.10 5.63
CA TYR A 163 -8.45 14.04 4.50
C TYR A 163 -7.01 14.42 4.89
N TYR A 164 -6.85 15.49 5.69
CA TYR A 164 -5.52 15.92 6.17
C TYR A 164 -4.91 14.90 7.14
N ALA A 165 -5.70 14.35 8.08
CA ALA A 165 -5.24 13.31 8.98
C ALA A 165 -4.80 12.05 8.22
N SER A 166 -5.59 11.59 7.26
CA SER A 166 -5.24 10.44 6.40
C SER A 166 -3.96 10.70 5.61
N GLY A 167 -3.83 11.86 4.96
CA GLY A 167 -2.62 12.23 4.23
C GLY A 167 -1.37 12.22 5.11
N THR A 168 -1.48 12.71 6.35
CA THR A 168 -0.37 12.71 7.33
C THR A 168 0.01 11.30 7.74
N VAL A 169 -0.96 10.41 8.00
CA VAL A 169 -0.68 9.00 8.33
C VAL A 169 0.06 8.30 7.19
N ILE A 170 -0.39 8.49 5.94
CA ILE A 170 0.26 7.91 4.75
C ILE A 170 1.70 8.43 4.63
N LEU A 171 1.90 9.74 4.76
CA LEU A 171 3.22 10.37 4.61
C LEU A 171 4.19 9.89 5.71
N LEU A 172 3.74 9.83 6.97
CA LEU A 172 4.56 9.36 8.08
C LEU A 172 4.92 7.88 7.92
N ALA A 173 3.96 7.02 7.58
CA ALA A 173 4.22 5.60 7.34
C ALA A 173 5.26 5.40 6.22
N ALA A 174 5.10 6.10 5.09
CA ALA A 174 6.04 6.05 3.97
C ALA A 174 7.43 6.58 4.37
N ALA A 175 7.48 7.69 5.12
CA ALA A 175 8.74 8.25 5.61
C ALA A 175 9.46 7.30 6.58
N THR A 176 8.74 6.68 7.52
CA THR A 176 9.32 5.70 8.46
C THR A 176 9.93 4.51 7.72
N MET A 177 9.22 3.96 6.73
CA MET A 177 9.77 2.87 5.90
C MET A 177 10.99 3.32 5.09
N GLY A 178 10.93 4.50 4.47
CA GLY A 178 12.04 5.06 3.71
C GLY A 178 13.27 5.34 4.56
N ILE A 179 13.09 5.88 5.76
CA ILE A 179 14.17 6.11 6.74
C ILE A 179 14.77 4.79 7.20
N ASN A 180 13.95 3.79 7.54
CA ASN A 180 14.45 2.46 7.93
C ASN A 180 15.25 1.81 6.79
N GLY A 181 14.76 1.89 5.55
CA GLY A 181 15.45 1.38 4.37
C GLY A 181 16.78 2.10 4.12
N LEU A 182 16.81 3.43 4.23
CA LEU A 182 18.05 4.20 4.11
C LEU A 182 19.03 3.90 5.24
N ALA A 183 18.56 3.86 6.48
CA ALA A 183 19.38 3.54 7.64
C ALA A 183 19.98 2.14 7.53
N THR A 184 19.22 1.15 7.05
CA THR A 184 19.75 -0.20 6.78
C THR A 184 20.85 -0.17 5.73
N ARG A 185 20.70 0.63 4.66
CA ARG A 185 21.72 0.78 3.61
C ARG A 185 23.00 1.47 4.10
N LEU A 186 22.88 2.44 5.01
CA LEU A 186 24.02 3.23 5.50
C LEU A 186 24.71 2.59 6.72
N LEU A 187 23.95 1.96 7.61
CA LEU A 187 24.43 1.43 8.89
C LEU A 187 24.52 -0.10 8.90
N GLY A 188 24.11 -0.78 7.83
CA GLY A 188 24.12 -2.23 7.69
C GLY A 188 22.92 -2.94 8.32
N SER A 189 22.41 -2.47 9.46
CA SER A 189 21.20 -3.00 10.10
C SER A 189 20.54 -1.97 11.02
N THR A 190 19.21 -1.94 11.06
CA THR A 190 18.42 -1.14 12.02
C THR A 190 17.94 -1.95 13.23
N GLY A 191 18.43 -3.20 13.36
CA GLY A 191 18.08 -4.14 14.42
C GLY A 191 16.95 -5.10 14.03
N GLU A 192 16.95 -6.28 14.64
CA GLU A 192 16.00 -7.36 14.33
C GLU A 192 14.54 -7.03 14.71
N TRP A 193 14.33 -6.02 15.57
CA TRP A 193 13.00 -5.64 16.05
C TRP A 193 12.05 -5.21 14.93
N TRP A 194 12.57 -4.55 13.87
CA TRP A 194 11.75 -4.06 12.76
C TRP A 194 11.01 -5.23 12.09
N SER A 195 11.77 -6.27 11.75
CA SER A 195 11.23 -7.47 11.13
C SER A 195 10.53 -8.37 12.16
N ALA A 196 11.00 -8.43 13.41
CA ALA A 196 10.34 -9.19 14.49
C ALA A 196 8.90 -8.72 14.79
N TRP A 197 8.59 -7.45 14.50
CA TRP A 197 7.25 -6.90 14.66
C TRP A 197 6.52 -6.66 13.33
N ASN A 198 7.10 -7.03 12.18
CA ASN A 198 6.54 -6.78 10.85
C ASN A 198 6.19 -5.29 10.63
N MET A 199 7.09 -4.40 11.01
CA MET A 199 6.82 -2.95 10.99
C MET A 199 6.49 -2.42 9.59
N THR A 200 7.11 -2.98 8.54
CA THR A 200 6.79 -2.64 7.15
C THR A 200 5.31 -2.92 6.84
N PHE A 201 4.83 -4.13 7.15
CA PHE A 201 3.42 -4.50 6.97
C PHE A 201 2.48 -3.52 7.67
N TRP A 202 2.75 -3.19 8.94
CA TRP A 202 1.88 -2.28 9.69
C TRP A 202 1.88 -0.86 9.14
N CYS A 203 3.03 -0.37 8.67
CA CYS A 203 3.11 0.93 8.02
C CYS A 203 2.31 0.96 6.71
N GLU A 204 2.45 -0.06 5.86
CA GLU A 204 1.69 -0.19 4.62
C GLU A 204 0.19 -0.31 4.89
N ALA A 205 -0.19 -1.15 5.85
CA ALA A 205 -1.59 -1.35 6.25
C ALA A 205 -2.20 -0.04 6.78
N ALA A 206 -1.50 0.67 7.67
CA ALA A 206 -1.97 1.94 8.21
C ALA A 206 -2.17 3.00 7.11
N ALA A 207 -1.24 3.09 6.16
CA ALA A 207 -1.35 3.99 5.02
C ALA A 207 -2.53 3.64 4.09
N LEU A 208 -2.71 2.37 3.75
CA LEU A 208 -3.82 1.94 2.90
C LEU A 208 -5.18 2.09 3.59
N TRP A 209 -5.27 1.79 4.89
CA TRP A 209 -6.48 2.05 5.67
C TRP A 209 -6.81 3.53 5.77
N ALA A 210 -5.81 4.38 6.03
CA ALA A 210 -5.99 5.83 6.06
C ALA A 210 -6.51 6.37 4.72
N PHE A 211 -5.97 5.88 3.60
CA PHE A 211 -6.47 6.22 2.27
C PHE A 211 -7.89 5.68 2.03
N GLY A 212 -8.20 4.45 2.44
CA GLY A 212 -9.54 3.87 2.31
C GLY A 212 -10.61 4.67 3.07
N VAL A 213 -10.29 5.13 4.29
CA VAL A 213 -11.18 6.00 5.08
C VAL A 213 -11.40 7.35 4.40
N SER A 214 -10.34 8.00 3.90
CA SER A 214 -10.50 9.28 3.19
C SER A 214 -11.29 9.11 1.88
N TRP A 215 -11.08 8.01 1.17
CA TRP A 215 -11.79 7.68 -0.06
C TRP A 215 -13.28 7.41 0.17
N THR A 216 -13.66 6.64 1.20
CA THR A 216 -15.08 6.38 1.52
C THR A 216 -15.82 7.66 1.94
N VAL A 217 -15.16 8.55 2.69
CA VAL A 217 -15.71 9.89 3.03
C VAL A 217 -15.92 10.75 1.78
N LYS A 218 -15.00 10.70 0.82
CA LYS A 218 -15.12 11.43 -0.45
C LYS A 218 -16.21 10.84 -1.35
N GLY A 219 -16.28 9.51 -1.43
CA GLY A 219 -17.23 8.74 -2.25
C GLY A 219 -18.68 8.81 -1.75
N ARG A 220 -18.91 9.35 -0.55
CA ARG A 220 -20.25 9.44 0.09
C ARG A 220 -20.96 8.10 0.19
N LEU A 221 -20.20 7.00 0.33
CA LEU A 221 -20.76 5.64 0.48
C LEU A 221 -21.75 5.58 1.65
N PHE A 222 -21.54 6.41 2.68
CA PHE A 222 -22.46 6.67 3.77
C PHE A 222 -23.14 8.04 3.63
N GLY A 223 -23.92 8.23 2.56
CA GLY A 223 -24.73 9.44 2.33
C GLY A 223 -25.76 9.79 3.44
N LEU A 224 -25.76 9.03 4.53
CA LEU A 224 -26.62 9.15 5.69
C LEU A 224 -25.95 9.77 6.93
N ILE A 225 -24.61 9.84 7.01
CA ILE A 225 -23.91 10.21 8.27
C ILE A 225 -23.62 11.72 8.39
N LEU A 226 -23.79 12.49 7.31
CA LEU A 226 -23.52 13.93 7.27
C LEU A 226 -24.59 14.70 6.48
N LYS A 227 -25.87 14.45 6.78
CA LYS A 227 -26.93 15.42 6.48
C LYS A 227 -26.97 16.43 7.62
N ASP A 228 -26.97 17.71 7.29
CA ASP A 228 -27.36 18.73 8.26
C ASP A 228 -28.77 18.37 8.75
N ARG A 229 -28.98 18.40 10.07
CA ARG A 229 -30.26 18.10 10.69
C ARG A 229 -31.23 19.24 10.34
N GLY A 230 -31.94 19.12 9.22
CA GLY A 230 -32.88 20.13 8.71
C GLY A 230 -33.35 19.91 7.27
N GLU A 231 -33.36 18.65 6.79
CA GLU A 231 -34.16 18.22 5.64
C GLU A 231 -35.38 17.44 6.16
#